data_AF-A0A1W1Z786-F1
#
_entry.id   AF-A0A1W1Z786-F1
#
_cell.length_a   1.000
_cell.length_b   1.000
_cell.length_c   1.000
_cell.angle_alpha   90.00
_cell.angle_beta   90.00
_cell.angle_gamma   90.00
#
_symmetry.space_group_name_H-M   'P 1'
#
loop_
_entity.id
_entity.type
_entity.pdbx_description
1 polymer ?
#
loop_
_entity_poly.entity_id
_entity_poly.type
_entity_poly.pdbx_seq_one_letter_code
_entity_poly.pdbx_strand_id
1 'polypeptide(L)'
;MQEMPLQTKDCHKCGKSYSYRNSGNMIVFCPHCHHSDIVCCDFGFGPVTPCSIDLGDKRIAILDTEEVDRQIRYRLVSEEYGIDKYLESSYMEAIGEAGRIMSEKIDGI
;
A
#
# COMPACT_ATOMS: atom_id res chain seq x y z
N MET A 1 16.38 -4.32 -13.20
CA MET A 1 15.12 -4.23 -12.45
C MET A 1 14.10 -5.03 -13.25
N GLN A 2 13.70 -6.22 -12.80
CA GLN A 2 12.73 -7.03 -13.55
C GLN A 2 11.34 -6.39 -13.36
N GLU A 3 10.67 -6.04 -14.45
CA GLU A 3 9.30 -5.55 -14.41
C GLU A 3 8.38 -6.69 -13.96
N MET A 4 7.69 -6.50 -12.82
CA MET A 4 6.74 -7.51 -12.33
C MET A 4 5.52 -7.58 -13.27
N PRO A 5 5.02 -8.79 -13.58
CA PRO A 5 3.94 -8.96 -14.55
C PRO A 5 2.65 -8.28 -14.06
N LEU A 6 2.01 -7.56 -14.98
CA LEU A 6 0.68 -7.00 -14.79
C LEU A 6 -0.34 -8.14 -14.71
N GLN A 7 -1.18 -8.07 -13.69
CA GLN A 7 -2.34 -8.94 -13.52
C GLN A 7 -3.62 -8.12 -13.69
N THR A 8 -4.72 -8.78 -14.03
CA THR A 8 -6.04 -8.16 -14.15
C THR A 8 -7.01 -8.86 -13.22
N LYS A 9 -7.89 -8.08 -12.59
CA LYS A 9 -8.99 -8.60 -11.78
C LYS A 9 -10.20 -7.67 -11.82
N ASP A 10 -11.34 -8.19 -11.36
CA ASP A 10 -12.53 -7.39 -11.11
C ASP A 10 -12.55 -6.93 -9.65
N CYS A 11 -12.84 -5.64 -9.43
CA CYS A 11 -12.96 -5.10 -8.08
C CYS A 11 -14.13 -5.74 -7.32
N HIS A 12 -13.89 -6.19 -6.08
CA HIS A 12 -14.92 -6.82 -5.25
C HIS A 12 -16.05 -5.86 -4.86
N LYS A 13 -15.83 -4.54 -4.90
CA LYS A 13 -16.83 -3.53 -4.56
C LYS A 13 -17.63 -3.01 -5.76
N CYS A 14 -16.95 -2.60 -6.84
CA CYS A 14 -17.63 -1.95 -7.99
C CYS A 14 -17.76 -2.84 -9.22
N GLY A 15 -17.15 -4.04 -9.23
CA GLY A 15 -17.21 -5.00 -10.33
C GLY A 15 -16.46 -4.59 -11.61
N LYS A 16 -15.82 -3.42 -11.64
CA LYS A 16 -15.03 -2.97 -12.80
C LYS A 16 -13.66 -3.66 -12.81
N SER A 17 -13.24 -4.09 -13.99
CA SER A 17 -11.91 -4.67 -14.20
C SER A 17 -10.82 -3.60 -14.12
N TYR A 18 -9.69 -3.96 -13.53
CA TYR A 18 -8.51 -3.12 -13.49
C TYR A 18 -7.24 -3.97 -13.43
N SER A 19 -6.12 -3.38 -13.84
CA SER A 19 -4.80 -4.02 -13.77
C SER A 19 -4.06 -3.61 -12.51
N TYR A 20 -3.22 -4.50 -12.00
CA TYR A 20 -2.35 -4.25 -10.85
C TYR A 20 -1.04 -5.02 -10.97
N ARG A 21 -0.03 -4.61 -10.20
CA ARG A 21 1.25 -5.35 -10.11
C ARG A 21 1.25 -6.17 -8.84
N ASN A 22 1.49 -7.46 -8.95
CA ASN A 22 1.68 -8.29 -7.77
C ASN A 22 3.05 -7.96 -7.15
N SER A 23 3.13 -7.80 -5.83
CA SER A 23 4.38 -7.69 -5.08
C SER A 23 4.26 -8.42 -3.74
N GLY A 24 5.40 -8.68 -3.08
CA GLY A 24 5.42 -9.50 -1.86
C GLY A 24 4.53 -8.95 -0.73
N ASN A 25 4.61 -7.64 -0.47
CA ASN A 25 3.70 -6.93 0.41
C ASN A 25 3.06 -5.75 -0.35
N MET A 26 1.73 -5.73 -0.42
CA MET A 26 0.99 -4.69 -1.13
C MET A 26 -0.40 -4.40 -0.58
N ILE A 27 -0.81 -3.15 -0.75
CA ILE A 27 -2.20 -2.68 -0.72
C ILE A 27 -2.54 -2.16 -2.11
N VAL A 28 -3.65 -2.61 -2.69
CA VAL A 28 -4.11 -2.13 -4.00
C VAL A 28 -5.50 -1.52 -3.88
N PHE A 29 -5.59 -0.24 -4.20
CA PHE A 29 -6.84 0.49 -4.35
C PHE A 29 -7.38 0.34 -5.78
N CYS A 30 -8.69 0.16 -5.90
CA CYS A 30 -9.35 0.14 -7.20
C CYS A 30 -9.30 1.54 -7.83
N PRO A 31 -8.81 1.71 -9.07
CA PRO A 31 -8.73 3.02 -9.72
C PRO A 31 -10.09 3.61 -10.09
N HIS A 32 -11.18 2.84 -9.98
CA HIS A 32 -12.53 3.29 -10.36
C HIS A 32 -13.41 3.70 -9.19
N CYS A 33 -13.20 3.12 -8.01
CA CYS A 33 -14.04 3.36 -6.83
C CYS A 33 -13.24 3.59 -5.55
N HIS A 34 -11.91 3.59 -5.66
CA HIS A 34 -10.94 3.89 -4.60
C HIS A 34 -11.06 2.99 -3.37
N HIS A 35 -11.76 1.87 -3.49
CA HIS A 35 -11.80 0.87 -2.44
C HIS A 35 -10.48 0.10 -2.37
N SER A 36 -9.95 -0.08 -1.17
CA SER A 36 -8.85 -1.03 -0.90
C SER A 36 -9.32 -2.44 -1.19
N ASP A 37 -8.95 -2.97 -2.37
CA ASP A 37 -9.52 -4.19 -2.93
C ASP A 37 -8.58 -5.40 -2.80
N ILE A 38 -7.27 -5.16 -2.62
CA ILE A 38 -6.29 -6.19 -2.27
C ILE A 38 -5.46 -5.70 -1.10
N VAL A 39 -5.30 -6.56 -0.10
CA VAL A 39 -4.25 -6.44 0.93
C VAL A 39 -3.54 -7.78 0.98
N CYS A 40 -2.27 -7.80 0.60
CA CYS A 40 -1.43 -8.99 0.62
C CYS A 40 -0.19 -8.65 1.44
N CYS A 41 -0.07 -9.24 2.62
CA CYS A 41 1.11 -9.11 3.46
C CYS A 41 1.42 -10.50 4.02
N ASP A 42 2.66 -10.97 3.86
CA ASP A 42 3.04 -12.32 4.30
C ASP A 42 2.93 -12.43 5.83
N PHE A 43 1.92 -13.17 6.30
CA PHE A 43 1.68 -13.39 7.71
C PHE A 43 2.42 -14.65 8.19
N GLY A 44 3.24 -14.50 9.24
CA GLY A 44 3.74 -15.63 10.05
C GLY A 44 5.25 -15.88 10.03
N PHE A 45 5.99 -15.50 8.98
CA PHE A 45 7.43 -15.79 8.88
C PHE A 45 8.32 -14.70 8.24
N GLY A 46 7.74 -13.64 7.66
CA GLY A 46 8.48 -12.59 6.93
C GLY A 46 8.19 -11.17 7.39
N PRO A 47 9.02 -10.18 6.99
CA PRO A 47 8.75 -8.78 7.23
C PRO A 47 7.53 -8.33 6.42
N VAL A 48 6.67 -7.51 7.04
CA VAL A 48 5.51 -6.90 6.39
C VAL A 48 5.88 -5.64 5.58
N THR A 49 7.15 -5.27 5.57
CA THR A 49 7.74 -4.16 4.81
C THR A 49 8.92 -4.65 3.96
N PRO A 50 9.29 -3.93 2.88
CA PRO A 50 8.56 -2.79 2.30
C PRO A 50 7.20 -3.24 1.75
N CYS A 51 6.16 -2.45 2.02
CA CYS A 51 4.80 -2.66 1.52
C CYS A 51 4.47 -1.58 0.49
N SER A 52 4.16 -1.99 -0.73
CA SER A 52 3.74 -1.06 -1.78
C SER A 52 2.26 -0.69 -1.62
N ILE A 53 1.92 0.55 -1.93
CA ILE A 53 0.54 1.00 -1.96
C ILE A 53 0.27 1.55 -3.36
N ASP A 54 -0.64 0.89 -4.06
CA ASP A 54 -0.88 1.10 -5.48
C ASP A 54 -2.34 1.51 -5.74
N LEU A 55 -2.56 2.35 -6.75
CA LEU A 55 -3.86 2.65 -7.34
C LEU A 55 -3.92 1.99 -8.72
N GLY A 56 -4.57 0.83 -8.80
CA GLY A 56 -4.45 -0.04 -9.96
C GLY A 56 -3.01 -0.54 -10.15
N ASP A 57 -2.38 -0.21 -11.28
CA ASP A 57 -1.02 -0.59 -11.64
C ASP A 57 0.03 0.50 -11.37
N LYS A 58 -0.42 1.64 -10.84
CA LYS A 58 0.42 2.78 -10.47
C LYS A 58 0.72 2.72 -8.98
N ARG A 59 2.00 2.65 -8.62
CA ARG A 59 2.43 2.88 -7.24
C ARG A 59 2.22 4.32 -6.84
N ILE A 60 1.54 4.53 -5.72
CA ILE A 60 1.25 5.86 -5.17
C ILE A 60 1.93 6.11 -3.84
N ALA A 61 2.28 5.07 -3.09
CA ALA A 61 3.05 5.20 -1.87
C ALA A 61 3.86 3.93 -1.56
N ILE A 62 4.79 4.06 -0.63
CA ILE A 62 5.54 2.95 -0.05
C ILE A 62 5.54 3.09 1.47
N LEU A 63 5.27 1.98 2.16
CA LEU A 63 5.46 1.83 3.58
C LEU A 63 6.76 1.05 3.80
N ASP A 64 7.72 1.65 4.49
CA ASP A 64 8.98 1.01 4.83
C ASP A 64 9.26 1.12 6.32
N THR A 65 10.33 0.48 6.77
CA THR A 65 10.85 0.54 8.13
C THR A 65 12.21 1.22 8.16
N GLU A 66 12.40 2.10 9.13
CA GLU A 66 13.68 2.75 9.40
C GLU A 66 14.08 2.57 10.87
N GLU A 67 15.37 2.40 11.12
CA GLU A 67 15.90 2.43 12.49
C GLU A 67 16.16 3.89 12.91
N VAL A 68 15.41 4.36 13.90
CA VAL A 68 15.53 5.69 14.49
C VAL A 68 15.72 5.53 15.99
N ASP A 69 16.78 6.09 16.56
CA ASP A 69 17.10 5.99 17.99
C ASP A 69 17.11 4.55 18.54
N ARG A 70 17.63 3.60 17.75
CA ARG A 70 17.65 2.15 18.05
C ARG A 70 16.27 1.50 18.15
N GLN A 71 15.25 2.10 17.54
CA GLN A 71 13.91 1.56 17.43
C GLN A 71 13.49 1.49 15.96
N ILE A 72 12.84 0.40 15.57
CA ILE A 72 12.25 0.27 14.24
C ILE A 72 10.97 1.10 14.20
N ARG A 73 10.89 2.04 13.25
CA ARG A 73 9.72 2.86 12.98
C ARG A 73 9.22 2.64 11.57
N TYR A 74 7.91 2.66 11.41
CA TYR A 74 7.25 2.57 10.11
C TYR A 74 7.12 3.96 9.51
N ARG A 75 7.53 4.12 8.25
CA ARG A 75 7.49 5.39 7.51
C ARG A 75 6.69 5.21 6.24
N LEU A 76 5.64 6.04 6.09
CA LEU A 76 4.83 6.12 4.88
C LEU A 76 5.36 7.27 4.03
N VAL A 77 5.71 6.96 2.78
CA VAL A 77 6.20 7.94 1.81
C VAL A 77 5.33 7.90 0.56
N SER A 78 4.82 9.07 0.16
CA SER A 78 4.12 9.30 -1.10
C SER A 78 4.51 10.65 -1.68
N GLU A 79 5.26 10.65 -2.77
CA GLU A 79 5.62 11.89 -3.47
C GLU A 79 4.38 12.57 -4.07
N GLU A 80 3.49 11.79 -4.67
CA GLU A 80 2.27 12.28 -5.35
C GLU A 80 1.34 13.03 -4.40
N TYR A 81 1.23 12.58 -3.15
CA TYR A 81 0.35 13.17 -2.15
C TYR A 81 1.09 14.02 -1.12
N GLY A 82 2.41 14.24 -1.30
CA GLY A 82 3.26 15.00 -0.38
C GLY A 82 3.29 14.42 1.04
N ILE A 83 3.25 13.09 1.16
CA ILE A 83 3.31 12.39 2.45
C ILE A 83 4.74 11.94 2.70
N ASP A 84 5.26 12.34 3.84
CA ASP A 84 6.48 11.79 4.42
C ASP A 84 6.30 11.83 5.93
N LYS A 85 5.89 10.69 6.52
CA LYS A 85 5.63 10.63 7.96
C LYS A 85 5.93 9.27 8.56
N TYR A 86 6.35 9.30 9.81
CA TYR A 86 6.33 8.11 10.67
C TYR A 86 4.90 7.81 11.13
N LEU A 87 4.57 6.52 11.16
CA LEU A 87 3.31 6.00 11.66
C LEU A 87 3.39 5.79 13.17
N GLU A 88 2.23 5.84 13.83
CA GLU A 88 2.13 5.60 15.27
C GLU A 88 2.06 4.11 15.58
N SER A 89 1.40 3.35 14.69
CA SER A 89 1.25 1.91 14.78
C SER A 89 2.47 1.15 14.27
N SER A 90 2.52 -0.14 14.58
CA SER A 90 3.57 -1.07 14.11
C SER A 90 2.97 -2.32 13.48
N TYR A 91 3.77 -3.06 12.73
CA TYR A 91 3.40 -4.34 12.13
C TYR A 91 2.10 -4.24 11.30
N MET A 92 1.13 -5.13 11.51
CA MET A 92 -0.15 -5.12 10.77
C MET A 92 -0.98 -3.85 11.01
N GLU A 93 -0.88 -3.26 12.19
CA GLU A 93 -1.60 -2.01 12.50
C GLU A 93 -1.04 -0.85 11.68
N ALA A 94 0.29 -0.83 11.42
CA ALA A 94 0.92 0.17 10.55
C ALA A 94 0.42 0.06 9.10
N ILE A 95 0.17 -1.16 8.60
CA ILE A 95 -0.40 -1.38 7.27
C ILE A 95 -1.82 -0.83 7.20
N GLY A 96 -2.64 -1.09 8.24
CA GLY A 96 -3.99 -0.55 8.36
C GLY A 96 -4.01 0.98 8.45
N GLU A 97 -3.12 1.57 9.26
CA GLU A 97 -2.96 3.03 9.38
C GLU A 97 -2.58 3.64 8.02
N ALA A 98 -1.58 3.07 7.33
CA ALA A 98 -1.15 3.53 6.02
C ALA A 98 -2.28 3.45 4.98
N GLY A 99 -3.00 2.33 4.94
CA GLY A 99 -4.16 2.17 4.05
C GLY A 99 -5.24 3.21 4.30
N ARG A 100 -5.57 3.51 5.57
CA ARG A 100 -6.55 4.55 5.91
C ARG A 100 -6.10 5.94 5.45
N ILE A 101 -4.85 6.31 5.75
CA ILE A 101 -4.27 7.60 5.34
C ILE A 101 -4.34 7.75 3.82
N MET A 102 -3.96 6.70 3.08
CA MET A 102 -3.98 6.75 1.61
C MET A 102 -5.41 6.79 1.07
N SER A 103 -6.36 6.05 1.65
CA SER A 103 -7.77 6.13 1.25
C SER A 103 -8.32 7.55 1.38
N GLU A 104 -8.05 8.23 2.50
CA GLU A 104 -8.47 9.62 2.73
C GLU A 104 -7.87 10.59 1.70
N LYS A 105 -6.65 10.34 1.23
CA LYS A 105 -5.99 11.15 0.21
C LYS A 105 -6.52 10.89 -1.20
N ILE A 106 -6.82 9.65 -1.54
CA ILE A 106 -7.35 9.26 -2.85
C ILE A 106 -8.78 9.79 -3.03
N ASP A 107 -9.62 9.71 -1.98
CA ASP A 107 -11.01 10.19 -2.03
C ASP A 107 -11.16 11.71 -1.87
N GLY A 108 -10.10 12.40 -1.45
CA GLY A 108 -10.06 13.85 -1.28
C GLY A 108 -9.79 14.65 -2.57
N ILE A 109 -9.65 13.97 -3.72
CA ILE A 109 -9.52 14.54 -5.06
C ILE A 109 -10.88 14.48 -5.77
#